data_AF-A0A9P6A1K8-F1
#
_entry.id   AF-A0A9P6A1K8-F1
#
_cell.length_a   1.000
_cell.length_b   1.000
_cell.length_c   1.000
_cell.angle_alpha   90.00
_cell.angle_beta   90.00
_cell.angle_gamma   90.00
#
_symmetry.space_group_name_H-M   'P 1'
#
loop_
_entity.id
_entity.type
_entity.pdbx_description
1 polymer ?
#
loop_
_entity_poly.entity_id
_entity_poly.type
_entity_poly.pdbx_seq_one_letter_code
_entity_poly.pdbx_strand_id
1 'polypeptide(L)'
;MEQPGEAMHSIVNTIISKLTGCDTNFISELIHSHPRVVYSIQEDCEVIISGLSSEPLVTEVAAIMMNSDQLGSEPMAVWHILAQYVAQGLMGQGNGGELLGCTISIMAMDQAISGCPTLAKLKYQISIEVNKYFEALLTDKEWKALRASVPANFLNLRKEDSVWLFEDAFCSTYVHFSHYSRARDSSLLNIDYLWALWIHGVAIQCHPRQEHTKVFM
;
A
#
# COMPACT_ATOMS: atom_id res chain seq x y z
N MET A 1 -17.41 21.01 -25.97
CA MET A 1 -17.66 20.31 -24.70
C MET A 1 -16.27 19.92 -24.20
N GLU A 2 -15.64 20.80 -23.43
CA GLU A 2 -14.26 20.60 -22.94
C GLU A 2 -14.22 19.39 -22.01
N GLN A 3 -13.20 18.55 -22.16
CA GLN A 3 -13.04 17.39 -21.29
C GLN A 3 -12.72 17.88 -19.86
N PRO A 4 -13.31 17.29 -18.81
CA PRO A 4 -13.16 17.76 -17.43
C PRO A 4 -11.70 17.81 -16.93
N GLY A 5 -10.77 17.11 -17.59
CA GLY A 5 -9.33 17.18 -17.32
C GLY A 5 -8.64 18.46 -17.81
N GLU A 6 -9.08 19.03 -18.95
CA GLU A 6 -8.49 20.26 -19.52
C GLU A 6 -8.89 21.50 -18.71
N ALA A 7 -10.12 21.52 -18.20
CA ALA A 7 -10.60 22.59 -17.33
C ALA A 7 -9.84 22.61 -15.98
N MET A 8 -9.54 21.44 -15.40
CA MET A 8 -8.80 21.35 -14.15
C MET A 8 -7.33 21.78 -14.34
N HIS A 9 -6.69 21.37 -15.44
CA HIS A 9 -5.34 21.81 -15.80
C HIS A 9 -5.25 23.33 -16.01
N SER A 10 -6.25 23.90 -16.69
CA SER A 10 -6.32 25.34 -16.96
C SER A 10 -6.52 26.17 -15.68
N ILE A 11 -7.36 25.70 -14.76
CA ILE A 11 -7.62 26.36 -13.46
C ILE A 11 -6.36 26.31 -12.58
N VAL A 12 -5.71 25.16 -12.48
CA VAL A 12 -4.49 24.99 -11.68
C VAL A 12 -3.35 25.84 -12.23
N ASN A 13 -3.15 25.85 -13.55
CA ASN A 13 -2.12 26.68 -14.19
C ASN A 13 -2.38 28.19 -14.03
N THR A 14 -3.64 28.61 -14.07
CA THR A 14 -4.05 30.01 -13.89
C THR A 14 -3.87 30.48 -12.45
N ILE A 15 -4.11 29.61 -11.47
CA ILE A 15 -3.88 29.91 -10.05
C ILE A 15 -2.37 29.98 -9.78
N ILE A 16 -1.57 29.03 -10.28
CA ILE A 16 -0.12 28.98 -10.02
C ILE A 16 0.63 30.17 -10.63
N SER A 17 0.28 30.60 -11.85
CA SER A 17 0.94 31.75 -12.50
C SER A 17 0.61 33.08 -11.82
N LYS A 18 -0.58 33.22 -11.26
CA LYS A 18 -1.00 34.43 -10.53
C LYS A 18 -0.40 34.54 -9.14
N LEU A 19 -0.08 33.41 -8.49
CA LEU A 19 0.29 33.39 -7.08
C LEU A 19 1.80 33.42 -6.81
N THR A 20 2.64 32.91 -7.72
CA THR A 20 4.05 32.66 -7.37
C THR A 20 5.08 33.47 -8.15
N GLY A 21 4.72 34.06 -9.30
CA GLY A 21 5.69 34.68 -10.22
C GLY A 21 6.84 33.75 -10.65
N CYS A 22 6.76 32.47 -10.27
CA CYS A 22 7.75 31.44 -10.48
C CYS A 22 7.37 30.68 -11.74
N ASP A 23 8.36 30.13 -12.43
CA ASP A 23 8.14 29.40 -13.68
C ASP A 23 7.18 28.24 -13.40
N THR A 24 5.96 28.34 -13.94
CA THR A 24 4.89 27.34 -13.81
C THR A 24 5.40 25.94 -14.16
N ASN A 25 6.42 25.86 -15.00
CA ASN A 25 7.08 24.62 -15.36
C ASN A 25 7.77 23.95 -14.18
N PHE A 26 8.43 24.67 -13.27
CA PHE A 26 9.16 24.05 -12.15
C PHE A 26 8.23 23.45 -11.09
N ILE A 27 7.15 24.16 -10.72
CA ILE A 27 6.15 23.63 -9.76
C ILE A 27 5.29 22.55 -10.42
N SER A 28 4.91 22.74 -11.68
CA SER A 28 4.22 21.69 -12.46
C SER A 28 5.11 20.44 -12.56
N GLU A 29 6.40 20.61 -12.85
CA GLU A 29 7.37 19.52 -12.88
C GLU A 29 7.54 18.90 -11.49
N LEU A 30 7.59 19.67 -10.40
CA LEU A 30 7.63 19.13 -9.02
C LEU A 30 6.38 18.35 -8.64
N ILE A 31 5.18 18.81 -9.05
CA ILE A 31 3.91 18.12 -8.82
C ILE A 31 3.79 16.88 -9.73
N HIS A 32 4.29 16.95 -10.96
CA HIS A 32 4.32 15.82 -11.89
C HIS A 32 5.38 14.77 -11.54
N SER A 33 6.53 15.19 -10.99
CA SER A 33 7.68 14.33 -10.70
C SER A 33 7.73 13.84 -9.25
N HIS A 34 7.08 14.55 -8.32
CA HIS A 34 6.98 14.16 -6.93
C HIS A 34 5.49 14.19 -6.54
N PRO A 35 4.91 13.09 -6.05
CA PRO A 35 3.53 13.07 -5.58
C PRO A 35 3.44 13.89 -4.30
N ARG A 36 3.43 15.22 -4.42
CA ARG A 36 3.42 16.18 -3.33
C ARG A 36 2.08 16.90 -3.40
N VAL A 37 1.28 16.76 -2.35
CA VAL A 37 -0.03 17.39 -2.25
C VAL A 37 0.12 18.72 -1.53
N VAL A 38 -0.44 19.77 -2.13
CA VAL A 38 -0.56 21.07 -1.48
C VAL A 38 -1.74 21.01 -0.51
N TYR A 39 -1.47 21.20 0.78
CA TYR A 39 -2.51 21.21 1.83
C TYR A 39 -3.15 22.59 1.97
N SER A 40 -2.35 23.65 1.91
CA SER A 40 -2.85 25.02 1.95
C SER A 40 -1.87 26.01 1.34
N ILE A 41 -2.40 27.13 0.87
CA ILE A 41 -1.64 28.31 0.44
C ILE A 41 -2.10 29.45 1.36
N GLN A 42 -1.16 30.15 2.02
CA GLN A 42 -1.51 31.29 2.87
C GLN A 42 -2.00 32.49 2.04
N GLU A 43 -2.71 33.43 2.67
CA GLU A 43 -3.39 34.55 1.98
C GLU A 43 -2.45 35.44 1.17
N ASP A 44 -1.21 35.64 1.64
CA ASP A 44 -0.17 36.38 0.93
C ASP A 44 0.49 35.60 -0.21
N CYS A 45 0.19 34.30 -0.31
CA CYS A 45 0.73 33.36 -1.29
C CYS A 45 2.26 33.22 -1.25
N GLU A 46 2.92 33.70 -0.20
CA GLU A 46 4.35 33.55 0.00
C GLU A 46 4.69 32.18 0.59
N VAL A 47 3.72 31.53 1.25
CA VAL A 47 3.90 30.25 1.92
C VAL A 47 2.93 29.19 1.38
N ILE A 48 3.51 28.12 0.83
CA ILE A 48 2.80 26.90 0.43
C ILE A 48 3.08 25.81 1.46
N ILE A 49 2.05 25.38 2.17
CA ILE A 49 2.11 24.18 3.02
C ILE A 49 1.80 22.99 2.13
N SER A 50 2.83 22.21 1.82
CA SER A 50 2.72 20.97 1.04
C SER A 50 3.39 19.83 1.79
N GLY A 51 2.86 18.63 1.60
CA GLY A 51 3.47 17.40 2.06
C GLY A 51 3.59 16.42 0.92
N LEU A 52 4.36 15.36 1.12
CA LEU A 52 4.18 14.17 0.29
C LEU A 52 2.70 13.79 0.36
N SER A 53 2.11 13.47 -0.79
CA SER A 53 0.77 12.90 -0.85
C SER A 53 0.66 11.85 0.24
N SER A 54 -0.46 11.79 0.95
CA SER A 54 -0.68 10.67 1.84
C SER A 54 -0.45 9.42 0.99
N GLU A 55 0.55 8.62 1.35
CA GLU A 55 0.89 7.37 0.67
C GLU A 55 -0.39 6.57 0.31
N PRO A 56 -1.44 6.55 1.17
CA PRO A 56 -2.77 6.05 0.82
C PRO A 56 -3.38 6.51 -0.52
N LEU A 57 -3.36 7.80 -0.87
CA LEU A 57 -3.98 8.29 -2.11
C LEU A 57 -3.21 7.84 -3.36
N VAL A 58 -1.88 7.89 -3.31
CA VAL A 58 -1.03 7.43 -4.43
C VAL A 58 -1.21 5.92 -4.62
N THR A 59 -1.25 5.18 -3.52
CA THR A 59 -1.44 3.72 -3.54
C THR A 59 -2.80 3.32 -4.07
N GLU A 60 -3.87 4.05 -3.70
CA GLU A 60 -5.21 3.83 -4.24
C GLU A 60 -5.24 4.04 -5.75
N VAL A 61 -4.69 5.16 -6.25
CA VAL A 61 -4.65 5.45 -7.68
C VAL A 61 -3.81 4.39 -8.41
N ALA A 62 -2.67 4.00 -7.85
CA ALA A 62 -1.83 2.95 -8.42
C ALA A 62 -2.58 1.61 -8.49
N ALA A 63 -3.31 1.23 -7.45
CA ALA A 63 -4.11 0.01 -7.42
C ALA A 63 -5.26 0.06 -8.44
N ILE A 64 -5.96 1.20 -8.57
CA ILE A 64 -6.97 1.41 -9.62
C ILE A 64 -6.34 1.21 -11.00
N MET A 65 -5.18 1.82 -11.27
CA MET A 65 -4.49 1.70 -12.56
C MET A 65 -4.02 0.27 -12.85
N MET A 66 -3.54 -0.45 -11.84
CA MET A 66 -3.11 -1.85 -11.98
C MET A 66 -4.28 -2.81 -12.23
N ASN A 67 -5.48 -2.46 -11.76
CA ASN A 67 -6.67 -3.31 -11.85
C ASN A 67 -7.74 -2.79 -12.83
N SER A 68 -7.49 -1.70 -13.56
CA SER A 68 -8.45 -1.14 -14.52
C SER A 68 -8.34 -1.84 -15.88
N ASP A 69 -9.44 -2.43 -16.34
CA ASP A 69 -9.59 -2.93 -17.73
C ASP A 69 -9.74 -1.80 -18.77
N GLN A 70 -9.69 -0.53 -18.35
CA GLN A 70 -10.15 0.63 -19.14
C GLN A 70 -9.18 1.12 -20.22
N LEU A 71 -7.97 0.58 -20.27
CA LEU A 71 -7.08 0.81 -21.39
C LEU A 71 -7.10 -0.48 -22.20
N GLY A 72 -7.51 -0.46 -23.47
CA GLY A 72 -7.44 -1.64 -24.36
C GLY A 72 -6.02 -2.17 -24.63
N SER A 73 -5.03 -1.77 -23.83
CA SER A 73 -3.74 -2.42 -23.64
C SER A 73 -3.88 -3.44 -22.52
N GLU A 74 -3.29 -4.62 -22.65
CA GLU A 74 -3.24 -5.62 -21.58
C GLU A 74 -3.07 -4.96 -20.19
N PRO A 75 -3.82 -5.40 -19.16
CA PRO A 75 -3.68 -4.88 -17.80
C PRO A 75 -2.19 -4.74 -17.52
N MET A 76 -1.74 -3.56 -17.07
CA MET A 76 -0.31 -3.33 -16.79
C MET A 76 0.16 -4.50 -15.94
N ALA A 77 0.81 -5.49 -16.57
CA ALA A 77 1.20 -6.67 -15.86
C ALA A 77 2.26 -6.14 -14.90
N VAL A 78 1.93 -6.03 -13.63
CA VAL A 78 2.85 -5.54 -12.59
C VAL A 78 4.19 -6.27 -12.73
N TRP A 79 4.13 -7.55 -13.14
CA TRP A 79 5.26 -8.38 -13.55
C TRP A 79 6.09 -7.83 -14.70
N HIS A 80 5.48 -7.29 -15.74
CA HIS A 80 6.19 -6.65 -16.86
C HIS A 80 6.93 -5.39 -16.40
N ILE A 81 6.29 -4.54 -15.59
CA ILE A 81 6.93 -3.33 -15.04
C ILE A 81 8.10 -3.72 -14.14
N LEU A 82 7.90 -4.70 -13.27
CA LEU A 82 8.95 -5.23 -12.40
C LEU A 82 10.09 -5.84 -13.21
N ALA A 83 9.78 -6.60 -14.26
CA ALA A 83 10.78 -7.18 -15.15
C ALA A 83 11.60 -6.10 -15.86
N GLN A 84 10.96 -5.03 -16.34
CA GLN A 84 11.65 -3.87 -16.91
C GLN A 84 12.54 -3.18 -15.87
N TYR A 85 12.03 -2.97 -14.66
CA TYR A 85 12.76 -2.34 -13.57
C TYR A 85 14.03 -3.12 -13.19
N VAL A 86 13.92 -4.45 -13.16
CA VAL A 86 15.06 -5.36 -12.96
C VAL A 86 16.02 -5.31 -14.15
N ALA A 87 15.52 -5.40 -15.38
CA ALA A 87 16.33 -5.41 -16.59
C ALA A 87 17.13 -4.11 -16.79
N GLN A 88 16.60 -2.98 -16.33
CA GLN A 88 17.26 -1.68 -16.38
C GLN A 88 18.28 -1.47 -15.25
N GLY A 89 18.47 -2.44 -14.35
CA GLY A 89 19.40 -2.34 -13.23
C GLY A 89 18.96 -1.33 -12.16
N LEU A 90 17.68 -0.96 -12.13
CA LEU A 90 17.13 -0.04 -11.13
C LEU A 90 16.89 -0.72 -9.78
N MET A 91 16.97 -2.05 -9.73
CA MET A 91 16.89 -2.83 -8.51
C MET A 91 18.27 -2.98 -7.84
N GLY A 92 18.38 -2.53 -6.59
CA GLY A 92 19.57 -2.78 -5.77
C GLY A 92 19.79 -4.27 -5.51
N GLN A 93 21.05 -4.71 -5.50
CA GLN A 93 21.41 -6.09 -5.18
C GLN A 93 20.84 -6.51 -3.82
N GLY A 94 20.18 -7.66 -3.79
CA GLY A 94 19.59 -8.21 -2.57
C GLY A 94 18.22 -7.68 -2.18
N ASN A 95 17.58 -6.79 -2.97
CA ASN A 95 16.22 -6.29 -2.70
C ASN A 95 15.12 -6.99 -3.54
N GLY A 96 15.50 -7.95 -4.39
CA GLY A 96 14.57 -8.56 -5.34
C GLY A 96 13.55 -9.50 -4.70
N GLY A 97 13.95 -10.23 -3.64
CA GLY A 97 13.06 -11.11 -2.91
C GLY A 97 11.99 -10.33 -2.14
N GLU A 98 12.39 -9.22 -1.53
CA GLU A 98 11.49 -8.32 -0.80
C GLU A 98 10.50 -7.64 -1.74
N LEU A 99 10.96 -7.14 -2.90
CA LEU A 99 10.06 -6.54 -3.89
C LEU A 99 9.04 -7.56 -4.39
N LEU A 100 9.50 -8.77 -4.74
CA LEU A 100 8.63 -9.86 -5.17
C LEU A 100 7.59 -10.23 -4.10
N GLY A 101 8.02 -10.39 -2.85
CA GLY A 101 7.12 -10.71 -1.73
C GLY A 101 6.07 -9.63 -1.50
N CYS A 102 6.46 -8.36 -1.54
CA CYS A 102 5.53 -7.24 -1.41
C CYS A 102 4.53 -7.17 -2.56
N THR A 103 4.98 -7.38 -3.80
CA THR A 103 4.08 -7.43 -4.95
C THR A 103 3.05 -8.55 -4.81
N ILE A 104 3.48 -9.77 -4.51
CA ILE A 104 2.56 -10.92 -4.33
C ILE A 104 1.54 -10.62 -3.22
N SER A 105 2.00 -10.03 -2.12
CA SER A 105 1.15 -9.67 -0.99
C SER A 105 0.11 -8.60 -1.33
N ILE A 106 0.50 -7.54 -2.04
CA ILE A 106 -0.44 -6.50 -2.51
C ILE A 106 -1.46 -7.11 -3.48
N MET A 107 -1.02 -7.95 -4.41
CA MET A 107 -1.93 -8.62 -5.34
C MET A 107 -2.94 -9.52 -4.62
N ALA A 108 -2.52 -10.24 -3.57
CA ALA A 108 -3.41 -11.03 -2.74
C ALA A 108 -4.44 -10.15 -2.01
N MET A 109 -4.02 -9.00 -1.49
CA MET A 109 -4.91 -8.00 -0.89
C MET A 109 -5.96 -7.51 -1.92
N ASP A 110 -5.52 -7.09 -3.10
CA ASP A 110 -6.40 -6.60 -4.18
C ASP A 110 -7.41 -7.66 -4.66
N GLN A 111 -6.98 -8.91 -4.74
CA GLN A 111 -7.83 -10.05 -5.07
C GLN A 111 -8.90 -10.27 -3.99
N ALA A 112 -8.51 -10.27 -2.71
CA ALA A 112 -9.44 -10.43 -1.61
C ALA A 112 -10.44 -9.27 -1.53
N ILE A 113 -9.99 -8.03 -1.76
CA ILE A 113 -10.83 -6.82 -1.85
C ILE A 113 -11.86 -6.94 -2.98
N SER A 114 -11.48 -7.53 -4.12
CA SER A 114 -12.38 -7.67 -5.26
C SER A 114 -13.53 -8.65 -5.01
N GLY A 115 -13.41 -9.51 -4.00
CA GLY A 115 -14.51 -10.35 -3.49
C GLY A 115 -15.43 -9.64 -2.49
N CYS A 116 -15.06 -8.45 -2.01
CA CYS A 116 -15.88 -7.69 -1.05
C CYS A 116 -16.98 -6.89 -1.77
N PRO A 117 -18.15 -6.67 -1.13
CA PRO A 117 -19.16 -5.76 -1.65
C PRO A 117 -18.58 -4.36 -1.81
N THR A 118 -18.90 -3.68 -2.92
CA THR A 118 -18.43 -2.32 -3.20
C THR A 118 -19.01 -1.33 -2.18
N LEU A 119 -18.30 -1.14 -1.07
CA LEU A 119 -18.76 -0.35 0.08
C LEU A 119 -18.15 1.06 0.14
N ALA A 120 -16.99 1.27 -0.50
CA ALA A 120 -16.19 2.48 -0.30
C ALA A 120 -15.85 3.20 -1.61
N LYS A 121 -15.70 4.53 -1.52
CA LYS A 121 -15.13 5.37 -2.59
C LYS A 121 -13.63 5.10 -2.82
N LEU A 122 -12.94 4.64 -1.77
CA LEU A 122 -11.54 4.20 -1.80
C LEU A 122 -11.55 2.68 -1.64
N LYS A 123 -11.60 1.96 -2.77
CA LYS A 123 -11.78 0.50 -2.80
C LYS A 123 -10.57 -0.20 -2.18
N TYR A 124 -9.36 0.27 -2.45
CA TYR A 124 -8.12 -0.38 -2.01
C TYR A 124 -7.68 0.04 -0.60
N GLN A 125 -8.45 0.91 0.05
CA GLN A 125 -8.28 1.28 1.46
C GLN A 125 -9.16 0.46 2.42
N ILE A 126 -9.93 -0.53 1.94
CA ILE A 126 -10.77 -1.32 2.82
C ILE A 126 -9.94 -2.34 3.62
N SER A 127 -10.38 -2.63 4.84
CA SER A 127 -9.87 -3.78 5.60
C SER A 127 -10.58 -5.05 5.14
N ILE A 128 -9.84 -6.16 5.08
CA ILE A 128 -10.36 -7.46 4.70
C ILE A 128 -10.17 -8.47 5.82
N GLU A 129 -10.99 -9.52 5.84
CA GLU A 129 -10.81 -10.62 6.78
C GLU A 129 -9.45 -11.30 6.57
N VAL A 130 -8.74 -11.60 7.65
CA VAL A 130 -7.43 -12.28 7.61
C VAL A 130 -7.51 -13.60 6.84
N ASN A 131 -8.60 -14.35 7.02
CA ASN A 131 -8.83 -15.60 6.29
C ASN A 131 -8.91 -15.38 4.76
N LYS A 132 -9.57 -14.30 4.32
CA LYS A 132 -9.70 -13.95 2.90
C LYS A 132 -8.36 -13.54 2.28
N TYR A 133 -7.53 -12.83 3.05
CA TYR A 133 -6.18 -12.49 2.64
C TYR A 133 -5.32 -13.74 2.40
N PHE A 134 -5.26 -14.65 3.36
CA PHE A 134 -4.45 -15.88 3.22
C PHE A 134 -5.00 -16.85 2.18
N GLU A 135 -6.32 -16.91 2.01
CA GLU A 135 -6.97 -17.65 0.92
C GLU A 135 -6.56 -17.12 -0.46
N ALA A 136 -6.40 -15.79 -0.61
CA ALA A 136 -5.91 -15.20 -1.86
C ALA A 136 -4.39 -15.31 -2.04
N LEU A 137 -3.62 -15.26 -0.95
CA LEU A 137 -2.15 -15.31 -0.97
C LEU A 137 -1.62 -16.71 -1.26
N LEU A 138 -2.30 -17.74 -0.75
CA LEU A 138 -1.83 -19.11 -0.77
C LEU A 138 -2.55 -19.93 -1.84
N THR A 139 -1.81 -20.87 -2.42
CA THR A 139 -2.37 -22.02 -3.13
C THR A 139 -3.42 -22.75 -2.29
N ASP A 140 -4.47 -23.29 -2.92
CA ASP A 140 -5.55 -24.06 -2.25
C ASP A 140 -5.04 -25.12 -1.28
N LYS A 141 -3.92 -25.78 -1.62
CA LYS A 141 -3.32 -26.82 -0.81
C LYS A 141 -2.72 -26.23 0.48
N GLU A 142 -1.91 -25.19 0.36
CA GLU A 142 -1.28 -24.47 1.47
C GLU A 142 -2.32 -23.76 2.34
N TRP A 143 -3.36 -23.17 1.75
CA TRP A 143 -4.48 -22.58 2.48
C TRP A 143 -5.22 -23.61 3.34
N LYS A 144 -5.57 -24.78 2.77
CA LYS A 144 -6.20 -25.88 3.52
C LYS A 144 -5.33 -26.37 4.67
N ALA A 145 -4.02 -26.39 4.50
CA ALA A 145 -3.10 -26.76 5.57
C ALA A 145 -3.04 -25.67 6.66
N LEU A 146 -2.96 -24.39 6.28
CA LEU A 146 -2.88 -23.27 7.22
C LEU A 146 -4.16 -23.15 8.04
N ARG A 147 -5.34 -23.15 7.41
CA ARG A 147 -6.63 -22.92 8.10
C ARG A 147 -6.90 -23.93 9.23
N ALA A 148 -6.41 -25.17 9.07
CA ALA A 148 -6.55 -26.26 10.03
C ALA A 148 -5.33 -26.43 10.95
N SER A 149 -4.36 -25.51 10.88
CA SER A 149 -3.17 -25.54 11.74
C SER A 149 -3.45 -24.91 13.09
N VAL A 150 -2.63 -25.28 14.08
CA VAL A 150 -2.58 -24.66 15.41
C VAL A 150 -1.28 -23.86 15.56
N PRO A 151 -1.20 -22.89 16.49
CA PRO A 151 0.00 -22.07 16.65
C PRO A 151 1.26 -22.91 16.92
N ALA A 152 2.34 -22.67 16.18
CA ALA A 152 3.59 -23.43 16.35
C ALA A 152 4.22 -23.26 17.75
N ASN A 153 3.91 -22.14 18.42
CA ASN A 153 4.32 -21.83 19.78
C ASN A 153 3.31 -22.32 20.83
N PHE A 154 2.46 -23.31 20.51
CA PHE A 154 1.40 -23.82 21.41
C PHE A 154 1.88 -24.18 22.82
N LEU A 155 3.14 -24.60 22.99
CA LEU A 155 3.75 -24.90 24.30
C LEU A 155 3.89 -23.66 25.21
N ASN A 156 3.94 -22.46 24.63
CA ASN A 156 4.05 -21.18 25.34
C ASN A 156 2.70 -20.49 25.53
N LEU A 157 1.62 -21.07 24.99
CA LEU A 157 0.27 -20.53 25.10
C LEU A 157 -0.48 -21.20 26.26
N ARG A 158 -1.52 -20.54 26.76
CA ARG A 158 -2.46 -21.19 27.67
C ARG A 158 -3.10 -22.37 26.95
N LYS A 159 -3.41 -23.43 27.69
CA LYS A 159 -3.97 -24.67 27.13
C LYS A 159 -5.26 -24.39 26.33
N GLU A 160 -6.06 -23.43 26.75
CA GLU A 160 -7.26 -22.96 26.06
C GLU A 160 -6.98 -22.30 24.70
N ASP A 161 -5.93 -21.49 24.60
CA ASP A 161 -5.53 -20.78 23.38
C ASP A 161 -4.76 -21.68 22.40
N SER A 162 -4.16 -22.77 22.90
CA SER A 162 -3.31 -23.68 22.12
C SER A 162 -4.06 -24.62 21.18
N VAL A 163 -5.39 -24.69 21.29
CA VAL A 163 -6.26 -25.65 20.58
C VAL A 163 -6.98 -24.99 19.40
N TRP A 164 -6.98 -23.66 19.32
CA TRP A 164 -7.72 -22.94 18.30
C TRP A 164 -7.05 -23.14 16.94
N LEU A 165 -7.87 -23.53 15.96
CA LEU A 165 -7.43 -23.55 14.58
C LEU A 165 -7.21 -22.13 14.10
N PHE A 166 -6.34 -21.96 13.10
CA PHE A 166 -6.08 -20.66 12.49
C PHE A 166 -7.38 -19.95 12.07
N GLU A 167 -8.28 -20.67 11.41
CA GLU A 167 -9.56 -20.11 10.92
C GLU A 167 -10.44 -19.57 12.06
N ASP A 168 -10.50 -20.31 13.18
CA ASP A 168 -11.29 -19.94 14.36
C ASP A 168 -10.65 -18.76 15.11
N ALA A 169 -9.32 -18.79 15.26
CA ALA A 169 -8.56 -17.73 15.92
C ALA A 169 -8.70 -16.38 15.20
N PHE A 170 -8.80 -16.39 13.87
CA PHE A 170 -8.87 -15.19 13.04
C PHE A 170 -10.25 -14.92 12.43
N CYS A 171 -11.31 -15.64 12.86
CA CYS A 171 -12.65 -15.57 12.26
C CYS A 171 -13.29 -14.18 12.21
N SER A 172 -12.91 -13.27 13.11
CA SER A 172 -13.40 -11.88 13.17
C SER A 172 -12.26 -10.87 13.17
N THR A 173 -11.11 -11.25 12.59
CA THR A 173 -9.93 -10.39 12.51
C THR A 173 -9.78 -9.82 11.11
N TYR A 174 -9.37 -8.56 11.04
CA TYR A 174 -9.19 -7.83 9.80
C TYR A 174 -7.74 -7.39 9.65
N VAL A 175 -7.27 -7.42 8.40
CA VAL A 175 -5.97 -6.88 7.99
C VAL A 175 -6.20 -5.74 7.00
N HIS A 176 -5.35 -4.73 7.07
CA HIS A 176 -5.34 -3.63 6.13
C HIS A 176 -3.91 -3.14 5.92
N PHE A 177 -3.49 -3.12 4.65
CA PHE A 177 -2.34 -2.38 4.19
C PHE A 177 -2.52 -2.05 2.71
N SER A 178 -1.95 -0.92 2.29
CA SER A 178 -1.95 -0.43 0.91
C SER A 178 -0.53 -0.33 0.34
N HIS A 179 0.48 -0.28 1.20
CA HIS A 179 1.88 -0.18 0.80
C HIS A 179 2.84 -0.71 1.85
N TYR A 180 4.10 -0.80 1.47
CA TYR A 180 5.19 -1.24 2.33
C TYR A 180 6.16 -0.11 2.63
N SER A 181 6.60 -0.05 3.88
CA SER A 181 7.74 0.76 4.30
C SER A 181 8.83 -0.12 4.87
N ARG A 182 10.09 0.28 4.69
CA ARG A 182 11.25 -0.46 5.18
C ARG A 182 11.65 0.05 6.55
N ALA A 183 11.72 -0.85 7.52
CA ALA A 183 12.27 -0.52 8.83
C ALA A 183 13.75 -0.15 8.70
N ARG A 184 14.11 1.05 9.17
CA ARG A 184 15.51 1.51 9.20
C ARG A 184 16.32 0.78 10.28
N ASP A 185 15.67 0.47 11.40
CA ASP A 185 16.23 -0.26 12.53
C ASP A 185 15.13 -1.01 13.29
N SER A 186 15.50 -1.70 14.37
CA SER A 186 14.58 -2.48 15.21
C SER A 186 13.70 -1.64 16.14
N SER A 187 13.91 -0.32 16.23
CA SER A 187 13.17 0.55 17.15
C SER A 187 11.75 0.88 16.67
N LEU A 188 11.47 0.67 15.38
CA LEU A 188 10.20 1.02 14.74
C LEU A 188 9.01 0.13 15.14
N LEU A 189 9.23 -0.87 16.00
CA LEU A 189 8.22 -1.83 16.42
C LEU A 189 7.81 -1.60 17.88
N ASN A 190 7.57 -0.33 18.22
CA ASN A 190 6.85 0.07 19.42
C ASN A 190 5.35 0.23 19.08
N ILE A 191 4.48 -0.13 20.03
CA ILE A 191 3.02 -0.15 19.89
C ILE A 191 2.44 1.19 19.43
N ASP A 192 3.04 2.30 19.86
CA ASP A 192 2.61 3.65 19.47
C ASP A 192 2.80 3.89 17.97
N TYR A 193 3.88 3.35 17.38
CA TYR A 193 4.12 3.43 15.93
C TYR A 193 3.27 2.45 15.16
N LEU A 194 2.97 1.27 15.72
CA LEU A 194 2.11 0.28 15.06
C LEU A 194 0.71 0.84 14.78
N TRP A 195 0.15 1.62 15.70
CA TRP A 195 -1.13 2.29 15.46
C TRP A 195 -1.07 3.29 14.32
N ALA A 196 -0.02 4.11 14.26
CA ALA A 196 0.17 5.04 13.16
C ALA A 196 0.30 4.30 11.82
N LEU A 197 1.12 3.26 11.78
CA LEU A 197 1.31 2.44 10.58
C LEU A 197 0.00 1.78 10.13
N TRP A 198 -0.79 1.25 11.07
CA TRP A 198 -2.08 0.65 10.77
C TRP A 198 -3.09 1.66 10.21
N ILE A 199 -3.20 2.85 10.81
CA ILE A 199 -4.07 3.94 10.32
C ILE A 199 -3.66 4.39 8.91
N HIS A 200 -2.36 4.38 8.63
CA HIS A 200 -1.84 4.73 7.30
C HIS A 200 -1.85 3.57 6.30
N GLY A 201 -2.23 2.35 6.71
CA GLY A 201 -2.19 1.17 5.85
C GLY A 201 -0.77 0.76 5.46
N VAL A 202 0.21 0.97 6.33
CA VAL A 202 1.62 0.67 6.08
C VAL A 202 1.96 -0.70 6.64
N ALA A 203 2.36 -1.63 5.76
CA ALA A 203 3.03 -2.87 6.16
C ALA A 203 4.54 -2.66 6.30
N ILE A 204 5.17 -3.24 7.32
CA ILE A 204 6.60 -3.06 7.56
C ILE A 204 7.41 -4.23 7.01
N GLN A 205 8.36 -3.92 6.13
CA GLN A 205 9.47 -4.82 5.81
C GLN A 205 10.52 -4.74 6.93
N CYS A 206 10.70 -5.85 7.63
CA CYS A 206 11.70 -5.95 8.69
C CYS A 206 13.13 -5.83 8.13
N HIS A 207 14.03 -5.24 8.92
CA HIS A 207 15.44 -5.11 8.56
C HIS A 207 16.14 -6.49 8.62
N PRO A 208 17.04 -6.84 7.67
CA PRO A 208 17.69 -8.17 7.64
C PRO A 208 18.47 -8.55 8.92
N ARG A 209 18.90 -7.55 9.70
CA ARG A 209 19.59 -7.74 10.98
C ARG A 209 18.65 -7.79 12.20
N GLN A 210 17.33 -7.79 12.01
CA GLN A 210 16.39 -8.04 13.10
C GLN A 210 16.36 -9.54 13.41
N GLU A 211 17.13 -9.93 14.42
CA GLU A 211 16.93 -11.21 15.08
C GLU A 211 15.61 -11.16 15.86
N HIS A 212 14.62 -11.94 15.41
CA HIS A 212 13.38 -12.24 16.14
C HIS A 212 12.48 -11.05 16.46
N THR A 213 11.88 -10.44 15.43
CA THR A 213 10.68 -9.65 15.72
C THR A 213 9.46 -10.54 15.88
N LYS A 214 8.98 -10.66 17.12
CA LYS A 214 7.58 -11.03 17.43
C LYS A 214 6.69 -9.81 17.21
N VAL A 215 6.22 -9.59 15.99
CA VAL A 215 5.06 -8.69 15.77
C VAL A 215 4.01 -9.50 15.02
N PHE A 216 3.01 -9.92 15.77
CA PHE A 216 1.73 -10.36 15.24
C PHE A 216 0.87 -9.10 15.10
N MET A 217 0.42 -8.81 13.88
CA MET A 217 -0.86 -8.18 13.64
C MET A 217 -1.76 -9.25 13.03
#